data_AF-A0A1Y0C1X9-F1
#
_entry.id   AF-A0A1Y0C1X9-F1
#
_cell.length_a   1.000
_cell.length_b   1.000
_cell.length_c   1.000
_cell.angle_alpha   90.00
_cell.angle_beta   90.00
_cell.angle_gamma   90.00
#
_symmetry.space_group_name_H-M   'P 1'
#
loop_
_entity.id
_entity.type
_entity.pdbx_description
1 polymer ?
#
loop_
_entity_poly.entity_id
_entity_poly.type
_entity_poly.pdbx_seq_one_letter_code
_entity_poly.pdbx_strand_id
1 'polypeptide(L)'
;MNSVLLVLIVLVIAAIAFAVYSSSKSAGRRSAESLADAKADARRIIERLGGQVLNLTGTDDASKQALADASERYTAASSQIDQATTAKQAALAKESAIEGLYYVRAARTAMGMDPGPELETLTGQRSAGAVTEDRTINFEGRQLEASPTPSQRTPNYYPGGRVAGRPVPAGWYSEPWWKTALVAGAWGVGSALLFDSLFSGMHGVNYGAQGFESGYGDGYSDGYAAGQDAGGYDGGGYDNAGYDSGSGDWGGTDASGWDSGGFDGGGFDGGGFDFGGGDF
;
A
#
# COMPACT_ATOMS: atom_id res chain seq x y z
N MET A 1 12.71 26.63 54.40
CA MET A 1 13.27 26.09 53.15
C MET A 1 14.41 27.01 52.71
N ASN A 2 15.64 26.50 52.65
CA ASN A 2 16.81 27.31 52.33
C ASN A 2 16.69 27.84 50.89
N SER A 3 16.88 29.14 50.69
CA SER A 3 16.79 29.80 49.37
C SER A 3 17.67 29.12 48.30
N VAL A 4 18.78 28.50 48.74
CA VAL A 4 19.67 27.68 47.91
C VAL A 4 18.96 26.47 47.30
N LEU A 5 18.07 25.80 48.06
CA LEU A 5 17.28 24.66 47.58
C LEU A 5 16.29 25.10 46.48
N LEU A 6 15.65 26.25 46.64
CA LEU A 6 14.73 26.80 45.65
C LEU A 6 15.45 27.15 44.34
N VAL A 7 16.63 27.77 44.43
CA VAL A 7 17.46 28.08 43.25
C VAL A 7 17.91 26.81 42.54
N LEU A 8 18.33 25.78 43.28
CA LEU A 8 18.69 24.48 42.69
C LEU A 8 17.52 23.81 41.97
N ILE A 9 16.32 23.83 42.56
CA ILE A 9 15.12 23.26 41.93
C ILE A 9 14.81 23.99 40.63
N VAL A 10 14.86 25.32 40.60
CA VAL A 10 14.61 26.12 39.38
C VAL A 10 15.64 25.82 38.30
N LEU A 11 16.92 25.69 38.67
CA LEU A 11 17.98 25.33 37.71
C LEU A 11 17.78 23.93 37.13
N VAL A 12 17.37 22.96 37.94
CA VAL A 12 17.07 21.61 37.46
C VAL A 12 15.88 21.61 36.51
N ILE A 13 14.80 22.35 36.83
CA ILE A 13 13.63 22.48 35.94
C ILE A 13 14.04 23.14 34.62
N ALA A 14 14.84 24.21 34.66
CA ALA A 14 15.32 24.88 33.46
C ALA A 14 16.21 23.97 32.60
N ALA A 15 17.09 23.17 33.22
CA ALA A 15 17.93 22.21 32.52
C ALA A 15 17.10 21.10 31.86
N ILE A 16 16.09 20.56 32.56
CA ILE A 16 15.16 19.57 32.01
C ILE A 16 14.37 20.17 30.84
N ALA A 17 13.82 21.38 31.00
CA ALA A 17 13.07 22.05 29.93
C ALA A 17 13.93 22.30 28.69
N PHE A 18 15.19 22.73 28.87
CA PHE A 18 16.15 22.91 27.78
C PHE A 18 16.53 21.58 27.11
N ALA A 19 16.75 20.51 27.89
CA ALA A 19 17.04 19.18 27.36
C ALA A 19 15.86 18.63 26.54
N VAL A 20 14.62 18.79 27.02
CA VAL A 20 13.40 18.39 26.28
C VAL A 20 13.22 19.22 25.00
N TYR A 21 13.42 20.54 25.06
CA TYR A 21 13.31 21.42 23.89
C TYR A 21 14.38 21.13 22.81
N SER A 22 15.64 20.92 23.22
CA SER A 22 16.72 20.59 22.29
C SER A 22 16.54 19.20 21.68
N SER A 23 16.11 18.22 22.48
CA SER A 23 15.77 16.88 22.01
C SER A 23 14.61 16.90 21.01
N SER A 24 13.50 17.59 21.32
CA SER A 24 12.34 17.66 20.43
C SER A 24 12.65 18.36 19.10
N LYS A 25 13.48 19.42 19.11
CA LYS A 25 13.93 20.09 17.89
C LYS A 25 14.81 19.19 17.03
N SER A 26 15.71 18.42 17.64
CA SER A 26 16.57 17.47 16.93
C SER A 26 15.77 16.31 16.33
N ALA A 27 14.78 15.79 17.07
CA ALA A 27 13.87 14.74 16.59
C ALA A 27 13.01 15.24 15.42
N GLY A 28 12.45 16.45 15.53
CA GLY A 28 11.68 17.07 14.43
C GLY A 28 12.50 17.25 13.16
N ARG A 29 13.78 17.67 13.28
CA ARG A 29 14.67 17.80 12.13
C ARG A 29 14.96 16.46 11.46
N ARG A 30 15.28 15.42 12.24
CA ARG A 30 15.51 14.05 11.72
C ARG A 30 14.29 13.49 11.00
N SER A 31 13.09 13.70 11.55
CA SER A 31 11.84 13.28 10.92
C SER A 31 11.55 14.03 9.61
N ALA A 32 11.92 15.31 9.53
CA ALA A 32 11.77 16.10 8.31
C ALA A 32 12.78 15.66 7.23
N GLU A 33 14.03 15.40 7.60
CA GLU A 33 15.07 14.87 6.71
C GLU A 33 14.67 13.49 6.17
N SER A 34 14.23 12.56 7.04
CA SER A 34 13.79 11.22 6.61
C SER A 34 12.54 11.26 5.72
N LEU A 35 11.60 12.17 5.97
CA LEU A 35 10.46 12.39 5.10
C LEU A 35 10.90 12.89 3.71
N ALA A 36 11.83 13.86 3.67
CA ALA A 36 12.32 14.42 2.41
C ALA A 36 13.03 13.35 1.56
N ASP A 37 13.89 12.53 2.19
CA ASP A 37 14.59 11.43 1.52
C ASP A 37 13.60 10.38 0.99
N ALA A 38 12.64 9.95 1.82
CA ALA A 38 11.61 9.00 1.41
C ALA A 38 10.75 9.55 0.26
N LYS A 39 10.43 10.86 0.28
CA LYS A 39 9.71 11.50 -0.83
C LYS A 39 10.51 11.52 -2.13
N ALA A 40 11.80 11.82 -2.04
CA ALA A 40 12.68 11.83 -3.21
C ALA A 40 12.80 10.44 -3.84
N ASP A 41 12.97 9.40 -3.02
CA ASP A 41 13.03 8.00 -3.50
C ASP A 41 11.71 7.57 -4.16
N ALA A 42 10.58 7.83 -3.51
CA ALA A 42 9.26 7.53 -4.07
C ALA A 42 9.01 8.25 -5.40
N ARG A 43 9.28 9.55 -5.48
CA ARG A 43 9.09 10.35 -6.70
C ARG A 43 9.91 9.83 -7.88
N ARG A 44 11.17 9.45 -7.65
CA ARG A 44 12.01 8.85 -8.71
C ARG A 44 11.35 7.63 -9.34
N ILE A 45 10.75 6.76 -8.53
CA ILE A 45 10.08 5.55 -9.01
C ILE A 45 8.75 5.89 -9.70
N ILE A 46 7.97 6.83 -9.15
CA ILE A 46 6.72 7.31 -9.74
C ILE A 46 6.96 7.96 -11.11
N GLU A 47 7.98 8.80 -11.25
CA GLU A 47 8.36 9.42 -12.51
C GLU A 47 8.79 8.36 -13.55
N ARG A 48 9.54 7.34 -13.11
CA ARG A 48 9.89 6.20 -13.97
C ARG A 48 8.63 5.47 -14.47
N LEU A 49 7.67 5.23 -13.58
CA LEU A 49 6.39 4.61 -13.93
C LEU A 49 5.61 5.47 -14.91
N GLY A 50 5.46 6.77 -14.62
CA GLY A 50 4.76 7.72 -15.48
C GLY A 50 5.36 7.78 -16.88
N GLY A 51 6.70 7.78 -16.98
CA GLY A 51 7.40 7.71 -18.25
C GLY A 51 7.11 6.44 -19.06
N GLN A 52 6.84 5.30 -18.41
CA GLN A 52 6.45 4.07 -19.12
C GLN A 52 4.98 4.09 -19.54
N VAL A 53 4.09 4.48 -18.62
CA VAL A 53 2.63 4.53 -18.86
C VAL A 53 2.28 5.49 -19.99
N LEU A 54 2.94 6.64 -20.08
CA LEU A 54 2.66 7.65 -21.10
C LEU A 54 3.22 7.31 -22.49
N ASN A 55 4.24 6.45 -22.57
CA ASN A 55 4.95 6.18 -23.83
C ASN A 55 4.69 4.78 -24.40
N LEU A 56 4.07 3.87 -23.64
CA LEU A 56 3.72 2.54 -24.12
C LEU A 56 2.25 2.48 -24.54
N THR A 57 1.98 1.77 -25.64
CA THR A 57 0.62 1.51 -26.11
C THR A 57 0.46 0.01 -26.31
N GLY A 58 -0.52 -0.59 -25.63
CA GLY A 58 -0.76 -2.04 -25.68
C GLY A 58 -1.23 -2.50 -27.06
N THR A 59 -0.67 -3.60 -27.55
CA THR A 59 -0.96 -4.17 -28.87
C THR A 59 -1.95 -5.33 -28.84
N ASP A 60 -2.22 -5.88 -27.66
CA ASP A 60 -3.08 -7.02 -27.40
C ASP A 60 -3.85 -6.81 -26.09
N ASP A 61 -4.80 -7.69 -25.78
CA ASP A 61 -5.68 -7.50 -24.61
C ASP A 61 -4.92 -7.57 -23.28
N ALA A 62 -3.93 -8.47 -23.18
CA ALA A 62 -3.10 -8.63 -21.99
C ALA A 62 -2.25 -7.38 -21.72
N SER A 63 -1.61 -6.83 -22.74
CA SER A 63 -0.79 -5.61 -22.63
C SER A 63 -1.64 -4.36 -22.40
N LYS A 64 -2.82 -4.24 -23.03
CA LYS A 64 -3.76 -3.13 -22.75
C LYS A 64 -4.24 -3.17 -21.31
N GLN A 65 -4.67 -4.34 -20.83
CA GLN A 65 -5.13 -4.51 -19.45
C GLN A 65 -4.02 -4.20 -18.45
N ALA A 66 -2.81 -4.73 -18.66
CA ALA A 66 -1.68 -4.46 -17.79
C ALA A 66 -1.28 -2.97 -17.80
N LEU A 67 -1.31 -2.27 -18.94
CA LEU A 67 -1.06 -0.82 -18.97
C LEU A 67 -2.16 0.00 -18.29
N ALA A 68 -3.42 -0.46 -18.35
CA ALA A 68 -4.51 0.16 -17.61
C ALA A 68 -4.29 0.02 -16.10
N ASP A 69 -4.00 -1.20 -15.61
CA ASP A 69 -3.67 -1.45 -14.20
C ASP A 69 -2.42 -0.64 -13.76
N ALA A 70 -1.40 -0.50 -14.63
CA ALA A 70 -0.25 0.35 -14.37
C ALA A 70 -0.62 1.84 -14.22
N SER A 71 -1.54 2.33 -15.05
CA SER A 71 -2.03 3.71 -15.03
C SER A 71 -2.83 4.02 -13.76
N GLU A 72 -3.62 3.05 -13.29
CA GLU A 72 -4.31 3.14 -12.00
C GLU A 72 -3.30 3.28 -10.85
N ARG A 73 -2.26 2.44 -10.84
CA ARG A 73 -1.19 2.50 -9.82
C ARG A 73 -0.41 3.81 -9.90
N TYR A 74 -0.13 4.31 -11.09
CA TYR A 74 0.52 5.62 -11.27
C TYR A 74 -0.31 6.75 -10.68
N THR A 75 -1.62 6.76 -10.95
CA THR A 75 -2.55 7.77 -10.41
C THR A 75 -2.62 7.70 -8.88
N ALA A 76 -2.74 6.49 -8.33
CA ALA A 76 -2.76 6.27 -6.89
C ALA A 76 -1.44 6.71 -6.22
N ALA A 77 -0.30 6.27 -6.74
CA ALA A 77 1.02 6.61 -6.20
C ALA A 77 1.29 8.12 -6.25
N SER A 78 0.91 8.79 -7.35
CA SER A 78 1.04 10.24 -7.50
C SER A 78 0.20 11.00 -6.47
N SER A 79 -1.05 10.60 -6.27
CA SER A 79 -1.93 11.19 -5.25
C SER A 79 -1.40 10.95 -3.82
N GLN A 80 -0.95 9.72 -3.52
CA GLN A 80 -0.42 9.35 -2.22
C GLN A 80 0.86 10.12 -1.86
N ILE A 81 1.79 10.28 -2.80
CA ILE A 81 3.06 10.96 -2.52
C ILE A 81 2.88 12.46 -2.26
N ASP A 82 1.92 13.08 -2.95
CA ASP A 82 1.60 14.50 -2.77
C ASP A 82 0.98 14.76 -1.40
N GLN A 83 0.16 13.83 -0.89
CA GLN A 83 -0.48 13.91 0.42
C GLN A 83 0.39 13.39 1.58
N ALA A 84 1.52 12.72 1.29
CA ALA A 84 2.34 12.08 2.32
C ALA A 84 2.92 13.12 3.31
N THR A 85 2.71 12.88 4.61
CA THR A 85 3.25 13.70 5.72
C THR A 85 4.24 12.94 6.59
N THR A 86 4.44 11.64 6.32
CA THR A 86 5.36 10.76 7.04
C THR A 86 6.20 9.92 6.08
N ALA A 87 7.42 9.53 6.49
CA ALA A 87 8.29 8.69 5.67
C ALA A 87 7.63 7.36 5.29
N LYS A 88 6.81 6.80 6.20
CA LYS A 88 6.02 5.58 5.94
C LYS A 88 4.99 5.77 4.82
N GLN A 89 4.27 6.89 4.78
CA GLN A 89 3.33 7.18 3.69
C GLN A 89 4.04 7.35 2.34
N ALA A 90 5.22 8.00 2.33
CA ALA A 90 6.03 8.10 1.11
C ALA A 90 6.51 6.72 0.64
N ALA A 91 6.92 5.84 1.56
CA ALA A 91 7.29 4.46 1.24
C ALA A 91 6.11 3.64 0.67
N LEU A 92 4.89 3.82 1.19
CA LEU A 92 3.69 3.19 0.62
C LEU A 92 3.40 3.68 -0.81
N ALA A 93 3.57 4.97 -1.07
CA ALA A 93 3.46 5.51 -2.43
C ALA A 93 4.52 4.92 -3.38
N LYS A 94 5.75 4.74 -2.89
CA LYS A 94 6.80 4.03 -3.64
C LYS A 94 6.38 2.59 -3.95
N GLU A 95 5.83 1.86 -2.97
CA GLU A 95 5.35 0.49 -3.17
C GLU A 95 4.27 0.43 -4.26
N SER A 96 3.29 1.33 -4.23
CA SER A 96 2.28 1.46 -5.31
C SER A 96 2.91 1.73 -6.68
N ALA A 97 3.97 2.55 -6.74
CA ALA A 97 4.67 2.78 -7.99
C ALA A 97 5.45 1.54 -8.48
N ILE A 98 6.05 0.77 -7.57
CA ILE A 98 6.70 -0.51 -7.90
C ILE A 98 5.67 -1.51 -8.44
N GLU A 99 4.48 -1.60 -7.83
CA GLU A 99 3.38 -2.43 -8.35
C GLU A 99 3.01 -2.03 -9.78
N GLY A 100 2.88 -0.72 -10.04
CA GLY A 100 2.67 -0.20 -11.40
C GLY A 100 3.77 -0.61 -12.38
N LEU A 101 5.03 -0.63 -11.95
CA LEU A 101 6.15 -1.05 -12.78
C LEU A 101 6.12 -2.55 -13.08
N TYR A 102 5.62 -3.39 -12.17
CA TYR A 102 5.38 -4.80 -12.47
C TYR A 102 4.30 -4.98 -13.53
N TYR A 103 3.25 -4.15 -13.51
CA TYR A 103 2.24 -4.14 -14.59
C TYR A 103 2.82 -3.68 -15.92
N VAL A 104 3.67 -2.64 -15.94
CA VAL A 104 4.42 -2.24 -17.14
C VAL A 104 5.30 -3.39 -17.65
N ARG A 105 6.02 -4.06 -16.76
CA ARG A 105 6.86 -5.22 -17.10
C ARG A 105 6.02 -6.31 -17.75
N ALA A 106 4.86 -6.63 -17.18
CA ALA A 106 3.92 -7.60 -17.72
C ALA A 106 3.40 -7.20 -19.10
N ALA A 107 3.06 -5.92 -19.31
CA ALA A 107 2.65 -5.41 -20.62
C ALA A 107 3.77 -5.56 -21.67
N ARG A 108 5.01 -5.23 -21.30
CA ARG A 108 6.18 -5.39 -22.18
C ARG A 108 6.40 -6.85 -22.56
N THR A 109 6.31 -7.76 -21.59
CA THR A 109 6.38 -9.20 -21.83
C THR A 109 5.28 -9.67 -22.78
N ALA A 110 4.03 -9.21 -22.60
CA ALA A 110 2.91 -9.55 -23.48
C ALA A 110 3.12 -9.07 -24.93
N MET A 111 3.75 -7.91 -25.11
CA MET A 111 4.13 -7.36 -26.41
C MET A 111 5.42 -7.98 -27.00
N GLY A 112 6.02 -8.98 -26.33
CA GLY A 112 7.29 -9.59 -26.75
C GLY A 112 8.50 -8.65 -26.68
N MET A 113 8.42 -7.59 -25.87
CA MET A 113 9.50 -6.64 -25.64
C MET A 113 10.40 -7.09 -24.49
N ASP A 114 11.61 -6.51 -24.41
CA ASP A 114 12.44 -6.62 -23.21
C ASP A 114 11.65 -6.14 -21.98
N PRO A 115 11.43 -6.98 -20.94
CA PRO A 115 10.71 -6.60 -19.73
C PRO A 115 11.37 -5.45 -18.95
N GLY A 116 12.64 -5.17 -19.22
CA GLY A 116 13.43 -4.14 -18.55
C GLY A 116 14.13 -4.67 -17.29
N PRO A 117 14.75 -3.76 -16.50
CA PRO A 117 15.55 -4.14 -15.35
C PRO A 117 14.71 -4.81 -14.26
N GLU A 118 15.38 -5.62 -13.43
CA GLU A 118 14.75 -6.19 -12.25
C GLU A 118 14.20 -5.10 -11.32
N LEU A 119 13.06 -5.43 -10.72
CA LEU A 119 12.32 -4.54 -9.84
C LEU A 119 12.59 -4.92 -8.38
N GLU A 120 12.51 -3.92 -7.52
CA GLU A 120 12.46 -4.16 -6.08
C GLU A 120 11.25 -5.03 -5.76
N THR A 121 11.43 -6.05 -4.91
CA THR A 121 10.37 -7.01 -4.60
C THR A 121 9.29 -6.37 -3.72
N LEU A 122 8.03 -6.64 -4.02
CA LEU A 122 6.90 -6.16 -3.23
C LEU A 122 6.75 -6.91 -1.90
N THR A 123 6.07 -6.29 -0.94
CA THR A 123 5.81 -6.92 0.36
C THR A 123 5.01 -8.21 0.18
N GLY A 124 5.55 -9.32 0.69
CA GLY A 124 4.88 -10.62 0.65
C GLY A 124 4.84 -11.29 -0.73
N GLN A 125 5.43 -10.69 -1.77
CA GLN A 125 5.48 -11.27 -3.11
C GLN A 125 6.27 -12.59 -3.13
N ARG A 126 7.44 -12.64 -2.46
CA ARG A 126 8.26 -13.86 -2.38
C ARG A 126 7.50 -15.01 -1.69
N SER A 127 6.83 -14.72 -0.58
CA SER A 127 6.04 -15.71 0.17
C SER A 127 4.79 -16.18 -0.58
N ALA A 128 4.26 -15.37 -1.50
CA ALA A 128 3.08 -15.72 -2.27
C ALA A 128 3.40 -16.63 -3.46
N GLY A 129 4.67 -16.71 -3.87
CA GLY A 129 5.09 -17.58 -4.96
C GLY A 129 4.65 -17.08 -6.34
N ALA A 130 4.76 -17.94 -7.33
CA ALA A 130 4.41 -17.64 -8.71
C ALA A 130 3.80 -18.84 -9.42
N VAL A 131 2.94 -18.56 -10.40
CA VAL A 131 2.44 -19.54 -11.37
C VAL A 131 3.60 -19.95 -12.26
N THR A 132 3.89 -21.25 -12.29
CA THR A 132 5.00 -21.83 -13.07
C THR A 132 4.53 -22.67 -14.25
N GLU A 133 3.26 -23.07 -14.25
CA GLU A 133 2.68 -23.99 -15.22
C GLU A 133 1.28 -23.51 -15.61
N ASP A 134 0.87 -23.83 -16.85
CA ASP A 134 -0.49 -23.57 -17.31
C ASP A 134 -1.48 -24.45 -16.54
N ARG A 135 -2.57 -23.85 -16.07
CA ARG A 135 -3.63 -24.57 -15.36
C ARG A 135 -5.00 -24.14 -15.81
N THR A 136 -5.88 -25.12 -15.89
CA THR A 136 -7.30 -24.93 -16.19
C THR A 136 -8.11 -25.78 -15.23
N ILE A 137 -9.09 -25.17 -14.57
CA ILE A 137 -10.00 -25.84 -13.64
C ILE A 137 -11.46 -25.46 -13.94
N ASN A 138 -12.40 -26.28 -13.49
CA ASN A 138 -13.81 -25.93 -13.43
C ASN A 138 -14.19 -25.67 -11.98
N PHE A 139 -14.60 -24.45 -11.65
CA PHE A 139 -14.98 -24.03 -10.30
C PHE A 139 -16.33 -23.31 -10.35
N GLU A 140 -17.31 -23.79 -9.59
CA GLU A 140 -18.67 -23.22 -9.54
C GLU A 140 -19.32 -23.03 -10.94
N GLY A 141 -19.10 -23.97 -11.85
CA GLY A 141 -19.66 -23.93 -13.21
C GLY A 141 -18.94 -22.98 -14.18
N ARG A 142 -17.80 -22.41 -13.78
CA ARG A 142 -16.96 -21.53 -14.60
C ARG A 142 -15.59 -22.15 -14.81
N GLN A 143 -15.01 -21.92 -15.99
CA GLN A 143 -13.65 -22.34 -16.29
C GLN A 143 -12.68 -21.22 -15.87
N LEU A 144 -11.73 -21.55 -14.99
CA LEU A 144 -10.71 -20.61 -14.52
C LEU A 144 -9.34 -21.11 -14.94
N GLU A 145 -8.50 -20.16 -15.35
CA GLU A 145 -7.17 -20.45 -15.85
C GLU A 145 -6.09 -19.59 -15.19
N ALA A 146 -4.91 -20.17 -15.06
CA ALA A 146 -3.69 -19.51 -14.63
C ALA A 146 -2.54 -19.90 -15.58
N SER A 147 -1.61 -18.98 -15.85
CA SER A 147 -0.44 -19.22 -16.69
C SER A 147 0.78 -18.42 -16.22
N PRO A 148 2.01 -18.94 -16.39
CA PRO A 148 3.23 -18.14 -16.26
C PRO A 148 3.37 -17.08 -17.36
N THR A 149 2.67 -17.25 -18.49
CA THR A 149 2.81 -16.40 -19.68
C THR A 149 1.50 -15.71 -20.07
N PRO A 150 1.57 -14.52 -20.69
CA PRO A 150 0.38 -13.83 -21.18
C PRO A 150 -0.28 -14.62 -22.31
N SER A 151 -1.60 -14.66 -22.30
CA SER A 151 -2.39 -15.23 -23.40
C SER A 151 -3.76 -14.55 -23.49
N GLN A 152 -4.49 -14.77 -24.59
CA GLN A 152 -5.88 -14.30 -24.70
C GLN A 152 -6.81 -14.93 -23.65
N ARG A 153 -6.47 -16.12 -23.14
CA ARG A 153 -7.26 -16.79 -22.10
C ARG A 153 -6.94 -16.28 -20.70
N THR A 154 -5.76 -15.70 -20.51
CA THR A 154 -5.25 -15.22 -19.22
C THR A 154 -4.79 -13.75 -19.33
N PRO A 155 -5.68 -12.79 -19.64
CA PRO A 155 -5.27 -11.40 -19.90
C PRO A 155 -4.96 -10.61 -18.62
N ASN A 156 -5.31 -11.12 -17.43
CA ASN A 156 -5.17 -10.40 -16.18
C ASN A 156 -3.87 -10.76 -15.48
N TYR A 157 -2.94 -9.82 -15.38
CA TYR A 157 -1.72 -10.02 -14.61
C TYR A 157 -1.91 -9.67 -13.13
N TYR A 158 -1.28 -10.43 -12.24
CA TYR A 158 -1.07 -10.04 -10.85
C TYR A 158 0.42 -10.13 -10.50
N PRO A 159 1.02 -9.11 -9.87
CA PRO A 159 2.44 -9.12 -9.54
C PRO A 159 2.82 -10.08 -8.41
N GLY A 160 1.86 -10.68 -7.71
CA GLY A 160 2.10 -11.48 -6.52
C GLY A 160 2.17 -10.62 -5.25
N GLY A 161 1.72 -11.17 -4.12
CA GLY A 161 1.66 -10.43 -2.86
C GLY A 161 0.52 -10.88 -1.97
N ARG A 162 0.08 -9.99 -1.07
CA ARG A 162 -1.01 -10.27 -0.14
C ARG A 162 -2.25 -9.43 -0.46
N VAL A 163 -3.41 -10.07 -0.47
CA VAL A 163 -4.72 -9.43 -0.62
C VAL A 163 -5.58 -9.81 0.57
N ALA A 164 -6.05 -8.82 1.34
CA ALA A 164 -6.82 -9.02 2.58
C ALA A 164 -6.20 -10.11 3.48
N GLY A 165 -4.88 -10.04 3.68
CA GLY A 165 -4.13 -10.97 4.53
C GLY A 165 -3.81 -12.34 3.91
N ARG A 166 -4.28 -12.65 2.69
CA ARG A 166 -4.03 -13.93 2.02
C ARG A 166 -2.99 -13.79 0.89
N PRO A 167 -2.07 -14.74 0.74
CA PRO A 167 -1.10 -14.73 -0.35
C PRO A 167 -1.76 -15.09 -1.69
N VAL A 168 -1.51 -14.28 -2.72
CA VAL A 168 -1.93 -14.52 -4.10
C VAL A 168 -0.67 -14.61 -4.97
N PRO A 169 -0.44 -15.72 -5.69
CA PRO A 169 0.78 -15.91 -6.48
C PRO A 169 0.91 -14.90 -7.62
N ALA A 170 2.13 -14.59 -8.04
CA ALA A 170 2.36 -13.83 -9.25
C ALA A 170 1.99 -14.66 -10.49
N GLY A 171 1.33 -14.07 -11.48
CA GLY A 171 0.97 -14.81 -12.70
C GLY A 171 -0.10 -14.13 -13.55
N TRP A 172 -0.47 -14.81 -14.63
CA TRP A 172 -1.54 -14.42 -15.53
C TRP A 172 -2.79 -15.26 -15.27
N TYR A 173 -3.96 -14.63 -15.27
CA TYR A 173 -5.22 -15.25 -14.88
C TYR A 173 -6.35 -14.92 -15.85
N SER A 174 -7.26 -15.87 -16.04
CA SER A 174 -8.47 -15.66 -16.86
C SER A 174 -9.39 -14.61 -16.28
N GLU A 175 -9.47 -14.56 -14.95
CA GLU A 175 -10.26 -13.60 -14.20
C GLU A 175 -9.44 -13.00 -13.06
N PRO A 176 -9.66 -11.71 -12.71
CA PRO A 176 -8.97 -11.06 -11.61
C PRO A 176 -9.60 -11.40 -10.24
N TRP A 177 -9.63 -12.68 -9.89
CA TRP A 177 -10.35 -13.23 -8.73
C TRP A 177 -9.88 -12.66 -7.37
N TRP A 178 -8.70 -12.04 -7.29
CA TRP A 178 -8.24 -11.33 -6.10
C TRP A 178 -8.89 -9.95 -5.93
N LYS A 179 -9.38 -9.32 -7.01
CA LYS A 179 -9.99 -7.98 -6.94
C LYS A 179 -11.26 -7.98 -6.10
N THR A 180 -12.00 -9.09 -6.05
CA THR A 180 -13.20 -9.20 -5.18
C THR A 180 -12.86 -9.08 -3.70
N ALA A 181 -11.78 -9.71 -3.24
CA ALA A 181 -11.34 -9.59 -1.85
C ALA A 181 -10.77 -8.20 -1.52
N LEU A 182 -10.16 -7.51 -2.49
CA LEU A 182 -9.73 -6.12 -2.33
C LEU A 182 -10.92 -5.17 -2.08
N VAL A 183 -12.04 -5.38 -2.79
CA VAL A 183 -13.23 -4.53 -2.67
C VAL A 183 -14.08 -4.92 -1.46
N ALA A 184 -14.34 -6.21 -1.26
CA ALA A 184 -15.21 -6.70 -0.18
C ALA A 184 -14.51 -6.72 1.20
N GLY A 185 -13.18 -6.59 1.23
CA GLY A 185 -12.38 -6.64 2.46
C GLY A 185 -12.29 -8.03 3.12
N ALA A 186 -12.94 -9.04 2.54
CA ALA A 186 -12.97 -10.39 3.04
C ALA A 186 -12.97 -11.42 1.90
N TRP A 187 -12.45 -12.60 2.22
CA TRP A 187 -12.46 -13.74 1.31
C TRP A 187 -13.75 -14.54 1.49
N GLY A 188 -14.40 -14.88 0.38
CA GLY A 188 -15.58 -15.75 0.40
C GLY A 188 -15.22 -17.18 0.83
N VAL A 189 -16.22 -17.92 1.32
CA VAL A 189 -16.08 -19.30 1.79
C VAL A 189 -15.47 -20.23 0.72
N GLY A 190 -15.73 -19.98 -0.57
CA GLY A 190 -15.17 -20.76 -1.68
C GLY A 190 -13.72 -20.45 -2.06
N SER A 191 -13.11 -19.38 -1.54
CA SER A 191 -11.79 -18.91 -1.98
C SER A 191 -10.66 -19.92 -1.72
N ALA A 192 -10.71 -20.64 -0.60
CA ALA A 192 -9.72 -21.66 -0.27
C ALA A 192 -9.81 -22.86 -1.20
N LEU A 193 -11.03 -23.28 -1.57
CA LEU A 193 -11.25 -24.36 -2.53
C LEU A 193 -10.84 -23.95 -3.95
N LEU A 194 -11.12 -22.70 -4.33
CA LEU A 194 -10.62 -22.14 -5.57
C LEU A 194 -9.09 -22.16 -5.59
N PHE A 195 -8.47 -21.67 -4.52
CA PHE A 195 -7.01 -21.66 -4.40
C PHE A 195 -6.45 -23.08 -4.49
N ASP A 196 -6.98 -24.03 -3.73
CA ASP A 196 -6.51 -25.42 -3.73
C ASP A 196 -6.65 -26.07 -5.11
N SER A 197 -7.82 -25.94 -5.75
CA SER A 197 -8.02 -26.48 -7.09
C SER A 197 -7.07 -25.87 -8.12
N LEU A 198 -6.78 -24.56 -8.01
CA LEU A 198 -5.92 -23.84 -8.94
C LEU A 198 -4.42 -23.96 -8.63
N PHE A 199 -4.00 -24.33 -7.42
CA PHE A 199 -2.56 -24.32 -7.06
C PHE A 199 -2.05 -25.58 -6.39
N SER A 200 -2.90 -26.55 -6.05
CA SER A 200 -2.48 -27.83 -5.45
C SER A 200 -1.40 -28.52 -6.28
N GLY A 201 -0.26 -28.84 -5.65
CA GLY A 201 0.88 -29.52 -6.29
C GLY A 201 1.70 -28.68 -7.29
N MET A 202 1.40 -27.39 -7.46
CA MET A 202 2.14 -26.55 -8.41
C MET A 202 3.50 -26.13 -7.83
N HIS A 203 4.57 -26.34 -8.59
CA HIS A 203 5.89 -25.87 -8.19
C HIS A 203 5.90 -24.34 -8.11
N GLY A 204 6.47 -23.77 -7.05
CA GLY A 204 6.53 -22.31 -6.87
C GLY A 204 5.35 -21.71 -6.09
N VAL A 205 4.32 -22.49 -5.76
CA VAL A 205 3.29 -22.14 -4.77
C VAL A 205 3.27 -23.23 -3.70
N ASN A 206 4.04 -23.00 -2.63
CA ASN A 206 4.37 -24.05 -1.66
C ASN A 206 3.37 -24.17 -0.50
N TYR A 207 2.21 -23.53 -0.59
CA TYR A 207 1.18 -23.56 0.44
C TYR A 207 -0.13 -24.08 -0.16
N GLY A 208 -0.87 -24.87 0.61
CA GLY A 208 -2.19 -25.39 0.25
C GLY A 208 -3.34 -24.53 0.77
N ALA A 209 -4.57 -25.04 0.65
CA ALA A 209 -5.79 -24.39 1.12
C ALA A 209 -5.70 -23.86 2.57
N GLN A 210 -5.19 -24.68 3.50
CA GLN A 210 -5.06 -24.28 4.92
C GLN A 210 -4.05 -23.16 5.11
N GLY A 211 -2.93 -23.17 4.37
CA GLY A 211 -1.95 -22.10 4.38
C GLY A 211 -2.56 -20.80 3.85
N PHE A 212 -3.26 -20.90 2.71
CA PHE A 212 -4.04 -19.79 2.18
C PHE A 212 -5.02 -19.25 3.24
N GLU A 213 -5.96 -20.06 3.77
CA GLU A 213 -6.97 -19.66 4.77
C GLU A 213 -6.39 -19.04 6.03
N SER A 214 -5.25 -19.52 6.49
CA SER A 214 -4.59 -18.96 7.67
C SER A 214 -3.81 -17.68 7.36
N GLY A 215 -3.70 -17.31 6.08
CA GLY A 215 -2.82 -16.23 5.61
C GLY A 215 -1.34 -16.61 5.66
N TYR A 216 -1.01 -17.88 5.82
CA TYR A 216 0.34 -18.39 5.77
C TYR A 216 0.70 -18.72 4.31
N GLY A 217 1.40 -17.79 3.66
CA GLY A 217 2.36 -18.15 2.59
C GLY A 217 3.71 -18.21 3.29
N ASP A 218 4.44 -19.32 3.19
CA ASP A 218 5.64 -19.58 4.00
C ASP A 218 6.57 -18.36 4.10
N GLY A 219 6.58 -17.78 5.30
CA GLY A 219 7.38 -16.61 5.68
C GLY A 219 7.55 -16.48 7.20
N TYR A 220 7.30 -17.56 7.96
CA TYR A 220 7.60 -17.59 9.40
C TYR A 220 9.11 -17.46 9.67
N SER A 221 9.97 -17.72 8.67
CA SER A 221 11.40 -17.43 8.75
C SER A 221 11.73 -15.93 8.64
N ASP A 222 11.01 -15.17 7.82
CA ASP A 222 11.38 -13.78 7.49
C ASP A 222 10.80 -12.78 8.49
N GLY A 223 9.64 -13.07 9.10
CA GLY A 223 9.12 -12.29 10.22
C GLY A 223 9.94 -12.47 11.51
N TYR A 224 10.58 -13.63 11.69
CA TYR A 224 11.49 -13.89 12.80
C TYR A 224 12.88 -13.28 12.54
N ALA A 225 13.36 -13.29 11.28
CA ALA A 225 14.61 -12.66 10.88
C ALA A 225 14.52 -11.11 10.89
N ALA A 226 13.44 -10.51 10.39
CA ALA A 226 13.22 -9.06 10.47
C ALA A 226 13.00 -8.57 11.91
N GLY A 227 12.53 -9.43 12.81
CA GLY A 227 12.44 -9.17 14.24
C GLY A 227 13.76 -9.31 15.01
N GLN A 228 14.74 -10.05 14.47
CA GLN A 228 16.08 -10.19 15.05
C GLN A 228 17.11 -9.21 14.48
N ASP A 229 17.01 -8.84 13.20
CA ASP A 229 17.92 -7.88 12.56
C ASP A 229 17.60 -6.42 12.93
N ALA A 230 16.46 -6.17 13.57
CA ALA A 230 16.12 -4.89 14.19
C ALA A 230 16.64 -4.82 15.65
N GLY A 231 17.94 -5.05 15.84
CA GLY A 231 18.67 -4.64 17.05
C GLY A 231 18.36 -5.42 18.32
N GLY A 232 19.28 -6.32 18.68
CA GLY A 232 19.33 -6.91 20.02
C GLY A 232 19.31 -5.84 21.12
N TYR A 233 18.36 -5.97 22.03
CA TYR A 233 18.46 -5.44 23.37
C TYR A 233 18.31 -6.62 24.34
N ASP A 234 19.38 -6.82 25.09
CA ASP A 234 19.52 -7.76 26.19
C ASP A 234 18.41 -7.60 27.25
N GLY A 235 17.88 -8.74 27.67
CA GLY A 235 17.91 -9.15 29.08
C GLY A 235 17.25 -8.27 30.14
N GLY A 236 16.02 -8.65 30.50
CA GLY A 236 15.37 -8.34 31.78
C GLY A 236 13.86 -8.54 31.62
N GLY A 237 13.25 -9.66 32.04
CA GLY A 237 13.20 -10.10 33.43
C GLY A 237 12.09 -9.34 34.16
N TYR A 238 11.04 -10.07 34.58
CA TYR A 238 9.90 -9.66 35.43
C TYR A 238 8.79 -8.88 34.68
N ASP A 239 7.49 -9.12 34.83
CA ASP A 239 6.71 -9.96 35.74
C ASP A 239 5.24 -10.05 35.28
N ASN A 240 4.57 -11.09 35.79
CA ASN A 240 3.20 -11.48 35.57
C ASN A 240 2.21 -10.65 36.40
N ALA A 241 1.36 -9.86 35.74
CA ALA A 241 0.04 -9.42 36.21
C ALA A 241 -0.73 -8.95 34.96
N GLY A 242 -1.88 -9.49 34.56
CA GLY A 242 -3.03 -9.91 35.33
C GLY A 242 -4.22 -9.06 34.87
N TYR A 243 -5.06 -9.63 33.99
CA TYR A 243 -6.47 -9.33 33.70
C TYR A 243 -6.94 -7.86 33.56
N ASP A 244 -7.56 -7.51 32.42
CA ASP A 244 -9.03 -7.33 32.39
C ASP A 244 -9.58 -7.34 30.95
N SER A 245 -10.68 -8.06 30.79
CA SER A 245 -11.51 -8.21 29.61
C SER A 245 -12.70 -7.28 29.76
N GLY A 246 -12.70 -6.15 29.04
CA GLY A 246 -13.82 -5.20 29.03
C GLY A 246 -14.58 -5.21 27.72
N SER A 247 -15.55 -6.10 27.60
CA SER A 247 -16.68 -6.01 26.65
C SER A 247 -17.48 -4.73 26.87
N GLY A 248 -17.83 -4.03 25.80
CA GLY A 248 -18.65 -2.81 25.87
C GLY A 248 -19.35 -2.50 24.55
N ASP A 249 -20.38 -3.29 24.25
CA ASP A 249 -21.48 -2.93 23.36
C ASP A 249 -22.19 -1.67 23.90
N TRP A 250 -22.30 -0.63 23.09
CA TRP A 250 -23.29 0.43 23.24
C TRP A 250 -23.69 0.97 21.86
N GLY A 251 -24.73 0.33 21.29
CA GLY A 251 -26.01 1.00 21.05
C GLY A 251 -26.08 2.06 19.95
N GLY A 252 -26.75 1.69 18.86
CA GLY A 252 -27.22 2.64 17.85
C GLY A 252 -28.37 3.54 18.34
N THR A 253 -28.50 4.68 17.67
CA THR A 253 -29.73 5.49 17.62
C THR A 253 -29.91 6.03 16.20
N ASP A 254 -31.00 5.60 15.57
CA ASP A 254 -31.52 6.17 14.34
C ASP A 254 -32.23 7.52 14.58
N ALA A 255 -32.07 8.40 13.60
CA ALA A 255 -33.03 9.37 13.07
C ALA A 255 -33.85 10.28 14.02
N SER A 256 -33.60 11.60 13.94
CA SER A 256 -34.56 12.58 13.38
C SER A 256 -34.10 14.04 13.55
N GLY A 257 -34.15 14.79 12.44
CA GLY A 257 -34.72 16.14 12.45
C GLY A 257 -33.78 17.37 12.43
N TRP A 258 -34.05 18.23 11.44
CA TRP A 258 -33.87 19.70 11.39
C TRP A 258 -32.57 20.25 10.77
N ASP A 259 -32.65 20.41 9.45
CA ASP A 259 -32.53 21.67 8.70
C ASP A 259 -32.06 22.92 9.49
N SER A 260 -30.90 23.47 9.09
CA SER A 260 -30.57 24.90 9.27
C SER A 260 -29.41 25.31 8.35
N GLY A 261 -29.80 25.90 7.22
CA GLY A 261 -29.20 27.03 6.50
C GLY A 261 -27.71 27.39 6.61
N GLY A 262 -27.10 27.65 5.44
CA GLY A 262 -26.03 28.66 5.32
C GLY A 262 -24.99 28.45 4.23
N PHE A 263 -25.37 28.50 2.95
CA PHE A 263 -24.43 28.77 1.85
C PHE A 263 -25.12 29.60 0.76
N ASP A 264 -25.01 30.93 0.85
CA ASP A 264 -25.14 31.81 -0.31
C ASP A 264 -23.75 32.23 -0.75
N GLY A 265 -23.39 31.78 -1.96
CA GLY A 265 -22.13 32.09 -2.63
C GLY A 265 -22.09 33.54 -3.08
N GLY A 266 -21.08 34.28 -2.63
CA GLY A 266 -20.72 35.59 -3.17
C GLY A 266 -20.09 35.44 -4.55
N GLY A 267 -20.86 35.76 -5.59
CA GLY A 267 -20.37 36.00 -6.94
C GLY A 267 -19.64 37.34 -7.01
N PHE A 268 -18.46 37.35 -7.62
CA PHE A 268 -17.71 38.55 -7.98
C PHE A 268 -18.21 39.08 -9.33
N ASP A 269 -19.09 40.07 -9.31
CA ASP A 269 -19.43 40.89 -10.48
C ASP A 269 -18.51 42.12 -10.51
N GLY A 270 -17.39 42.01 -11.22
CA GLY A 270 -16.46 43.11 -11.47
C GLY A 270 -16.63 43.65 -12.88
N GLY A 271 -17.61 44.54 -13.09
CA GLY A 271 -17.83 45.19 -14.37
C GLY A 271 -18.51 46.56 -14.23
N GLY A 272 -17.76 47.63 -14.54
CA GLY A 272 -18.29 48.86 -15.13
C GLY A 272 -18.65 50.00 -14.19
N PHE A 273 -17.72 50.93 -13.98
CA PHE A 273 -18.07 52.34 -13.78
C PHE A 273 -17.14 53.22 -14.62
N ASP A 274 -17.72 53.71 -15.72
CA ASP A 274 -17.24 54.80 -16.54
C ASP A 274 -17.50 56.12 -15.79
N PHE A 275 -16.46 56.90 -15.58
CA PHE A 275 -16.58 58.34 -15.34
C PHE A 275 -15.47 59.03 -16.10
N GLY A 276 -15.83 59.58 -17.27
CA GLY A 276 -14.96 60.37 -18.09
C GLY A 276 -14.60 61.73 -17.48
N GLY A 277 -13.61 62.35 -18.14
CA GLY A 277 -13.44 63.80 -18.18
C GLY A 277 -12.24 64.33 -17.41
N GLY A 278 -11.24 64.83 -18.14
CA GLY A 278 -10.26 65.77 -17.59
C GLY A 278 -8.91 65.71 -18.26
N ASP A 279 -8.73 66.55 -19.28
CA ASP A 279 -7.45 66.88 -19.91
C ASP A 279 -6.39 67.36 -18.89
N PHE A 280 -5.12 67.07 -19.18
CA PHE A 280 -3.91 67.94 -19.19
C PHE A 280 -2.64 67.10 -19.06
#